data_AF-W1V8Y7-F1
#
_entry.id   AF-W1V8Y7-F1
#
_cell.length_a   1.000
_cell.length_b   1.000
_cell.length_c   1.000
_cell.angle_alpha   90.00
_cell.angle_beta   90.00
_cell.angle_gamma   90.00
#
_symmetry.space_group_name_H-M   'P 1'
#
loop_
_entity.id
_entity.type
_entity.pdbx_description
1 polymer ?
#
loop_
_entity_poly.entity_id
_entity_poly.type
_entity_poly.pdbx_seq_one_letter_code
_entity_poly.pdbx_strand_id
1 'polypeptide(L)'
;KNIKLEGSGDNVTVATVDNANFNSVTTGSVSMSKTGINAGGYQITNVQSGGDTLTNAANIGDISRIAAKYDKYLQRGSATYEANGNGKINMTGTNGLTAEVTGLKNTYVTSGTVSNDGKRLTLTRNDNQTFDVDISKISNGLSKTDYRLIANPAAGSNGEYKVAADGSMTLTVADADGS
;
A
#
# COMPACT_ATOMS: atom_id res chain seq x y z
N LYS A 1 -32.12 -36.76 60.94
CA LYS A 1 -32.89 -35.52 60.69
C LYS A 1 -32.45 -34.99 59.34
N ASN A 2 -33.38 -34.75 58.42
CA ASN A 2 -33.01 -34.39 57.03
C ASN A 2 -32.65 -32.91 56.88
N ILE A 3 -33.04 -32.09 57.86
CA ILE A 3 -32.76 -30.65 57.93
C ILE A 3 -32.42 -30.29 59.38
N LYS A 4 -31.39 -29.45 59.56
CA LYS A 4 -31.07 -28.75 60.82
C LYS A 4 -31.04 -27.25 60.53
N LEU A 5 -31.68 -26.47 61.41
CA LEU A 5 -31.73 -25.01 61.33
C LEU A 5 -31.01 -24.44 62.55
N GLU A 6 -30.06 -23.55 62.33
CA GLU A 6 -29.34 -22.82 63.38
C GLU A 6 -29.39 -21.33 63.07
N GLY A 7 -29.94 -20.55 64.00
CA GLY A 7 -29.98 -19.09 63.89
C GLY A 7 -28.80 -18.44 64.59
N SER A 8 -28.23 -17.40 63.99
CA SER A 8 -27.18 -16.55 64.59
C SER A 8 -27.33 -15.10 64.11
N GLY A 9 -27.77 -14.22 65.01
CA GLY A 9 -28.15 -12.85 64.67
C GLY A 9 -29.23 -12.82 63.58
N ASP A 10 -29.00 -12.04 62.52
CA ASP A 10 -29.90 -11.93 61.36
C ASP A 10 -29.72 -13.07 60.34
N ASN A 11 -28.86 -14.06 60.63
CA ASN A 11 -28.55 -15.16 59.71
C ASN A 11 -29.19 -16.47 60.17
N VAL A 12 -29.58 -17.29 59.20
CA VAL A 12 -29.98 -18.69 59.41
C VAL A 12 -29.08 -19.58 58.56
N THR A 13 -28.41 -20.52 59.20
CA THR A 13 -27.71 -21.60 58.49
C THR A 13 -28.63 -22.81 58.37
N VAL A 14 -28.81 -23.26 57.13
CA VAL A 14 -29.61 -24.46 56.81
C VAL A 14 -28.64 -25.56 56.42
N ALA A 15 -28.48 -26.56 57.28
CA ALA A 15 -27.74 -27.77 56.95
C ALA A 15 -28.72 -28.84 56.45
N THR A 16 -28.45 -29.38 55.27
CA THR A 16 -29.22 -30.47 54.67
C THR A 16 -28.40 -31.74 54.62
N VAL A 17 -29.08 -32.85 54.34
CA VAL A 17 -28.41 -34.06 53.83
C VAL A 17 -27.73 -33.79 52.48
N ASP A 18 -26.78 -34.64 52.12
CA ASP A 18 -26.17 -34.64 50.78
C ASP A 18 -27.24 -34.86 49.71
N ASN A 19 -27.05 -34.23 48.53
CA ASN A 19 -27.97 -34.31 47.39
C ASN A 19 -29.40 -33.87 47.69
N ALA A 20 -29.61 -32.96 48.65
CA ALA A 20 -30.89 -32.31 48.84
C ALA A 20 -31.34 -31.62 47.54
N ASN A 21 -32.60 -31.84 47.14
CA ASN A 21 -33.16 -31.30 45.92
C ASN A 21 -34.11 -30.14 46.23
N PHE A 22 -33.87 -29.00 45.60
CA PHE A 22 -34.74 -27.83 45.68
C PHE A 22 -35.33 -27.56 44.31
N ASN A 23 -36.65 -27.34 44.24
CA ASN A 23 -37.28 -26.88 43.00
C ASN A 23 -36.78 -25.47 42.61
N SER A 24 -36.54 -24.62 43.61
CA SER A 24 -35.99 -23.27 43.44
C SER A 24 -35.39 -22.76 44.76
N VAL A 25 -34.39 -21.89 44.67
CA VAL A 25 -33.81 -21.11 45.78
C VAL A 25 -33.79 -19.64 45.38
N THR A 26 -34.24 -18.74 46.25
CA THR A 26 -34.27 -17.29 45.99
C THR A 26 -33.73 -16.52 47.18
N THR A 27 -32.86 -15.55 46.94
CA THR A 27 -32.27 -14.64 47.92
C THR A 27 -32.33 -13.20 47.39
N GLY A 28 -33.36 -12.45 47.78
CA GLY A 28 -33.63 -11.14 47.18
C GLY A 28 -33.96 -11.27 45.68
N SER A 29 -33.22 -10.56 44.82
CA SER A 29 -33.37 -10.63 43.36
C SER A 29 -32.58 -11.77 42.69
N VAL A 30 -31.74 -12.48 43.43
CA VAL A 30 -30.94 -13.61 42.93
C VAL A 30 -31.73 -14.90 43.11
N SER A 31 -31.74 -15.77 42.10
CA SER A 31 -32.47 -17.04 42.19
C SER A 31 -31.85 -18.15 41.35
N MET A 32 -32.06 -19.41 41.76
CA MET A 32 -31.76 -20.62 41.01
C MET A 32 -33.01 -21.49 40.92
N SER A 33 -33.29 -22.07 39.76
CA SER A 33 -34.37 -23.04 39.58
C SER A 33 -34.05 -24.03 38.47
N LYS A 34 -34.99 -24.93 38.15
CA LYS A 34 -34.87 -25.87 37.03
C LYS A 34 -34.67 -25.20 35.67
N THR A 35 -35.00 -23.92 35.53
CA THR A 35 -34.84 -23.18 34.28
C THR A 35 -33.51 -22.42 34.17
N GLY A 36 -32.71 -22.38 35.25
CA GLY A 36 -31.39 -21.74 35.25
C GLY A 36 -31.14 -20.84 36.46
N ILE A 37 -30.19 -19.92 36.30
CA ILE A 37 -29.68 -19.01 37.33
C ILE A 37 -29.98 -17.57 36.91
N ASN A 38 -30.50 -16.77 37.84
CA ASN A 38 -30.69 -15.33 37.71
C ASN A 38 -29.74 -14.60 38.68
N ALA A 39 -28.85 -13.78 38.16
CA ALA A 39 -27.91 -12.98 38.95
C ALA A 39 -28.51 -11.69 39.53
N GLY A 40 -29.79 -11.40 39.28
CA GLY A 40 -30.49 -10.28 39.91
C GLY A 40 -29.97 -8.90 39.53
N GLY A 41 -29.29 -8.76 38.38
CA GLY A 41 -28.62 -7.54 37.93
C GLY A 41 -27.19 -7.36 38.47
N TYR A 42 -26.69 -8.29 39.27
CA TYR A 42 -25.33 -8.25 39.81
C TYR A 42 -24.33 -8.94 38.89
N GLN A 43 -23.06 -8.54 39.03
CA GLN A 43 -21.94 -9.22 38.39
C GLN A 43 -21.69 -10.58 39.04
N ILE A 44 -21.30 -11.58 38.25
CA ILE A 44 -20.74 -12.83 38.76
C ILE A 44 -19.21 -12.70 38.74
N THR A 45 -18.61 -12.50 39.91
CA THR A 45 -17.17 -12.31 40.06
C THR A 45 -16.43 -13.63 40.29
N ASN A 46 -15.10 -13.65 40.14
CA ASN A 46 -14.23 -14.83 40.33
C ASN A 46 -14.52 -16.00 39.36
N VAL A 47 -15.06 -15.70 38.19
CA VAL A 47 -15.24 -16.66 37.10
C VAL A 47 -13.89 -16.89 36.40
N GLN A 48 -13.37 -18.12 36.46
CA GLN A 48 -12.18 -18.51 35.70
C GLN A 48 -12.43 -18.45 34.19
N SER A 49 -11.37 -18.39 33.39
CA SER A 49 -11.51 -18.41 31.92
C SER A 49 -12.25 -19.68 31.48
N GLY A 50 -13.14 -19.53 30.51
CA GLY A 50 -13.86 -20.66 29.93
C GLY A 50 -12.99 -21.55 29.04
N GLY A 51 -11.82 -21.05 28.61
CA GLY A 51 -10.92 -21.74 27.68
C GLY A 51 -11.58 -21.99 26.33
N ASP A 52 -11.32 -23.16 25.76
CA ASP A 52 -11.89 -23.60 24.47
C ASP A 52 -13.15 -24.48 24.64
N THR A 53 -13.70 -24.57 25.86
CA THR A 53 -14.88 -25.38 26.14
C THR A 53 -16.16 -24.56 25.91
N LEU A 54 -16.96 -24.96 24.92
CA LEU A 54 -18.15 -24.23 24.47
C LEU A 54 -19.23 -24.01 25.55
N THR A 55 -19.25 -24.86 26.58
CA THR A 55 -20.26 -24.82 27.65
C THR A 55 -19.80 -24.09 28.91
N ASN A 56 -18.54 -23.63 28.95
CA ASN A 56 -18.05 -22.87 30.09
C ASN A 56 -18.45 -21.40 29.97
N ALA A 57 -18.66 -20.74 31.10
CA ALA A 57 -18.85 -19.30 31.12
C ALA A 57 -17.55 -18.59 30.73
N ALA A 58 -17.64 -17.64 29.79
CA ALA A 58 -16.53 -16.74 29.47
C ALA A 58 -16.49 -15.59 30.48
N ASN A 59 -15.28 -15.19 30.88
CA ASN A 59 -15.08 -13.96 31.65
C ASN A 59 -14.66 -12.80 30.73
N ILE A 60 -14.58 -11.58 31.28
CA ILE A 60 -14.21 -10.39 30.50
C ILE A 60 -12.80 -10.47 29.90
N GLY A 61 -11.91 -11.27 30.50
CA GLY A 61 -10.57 -11.53 29.98
C GLY A 61 -10.58 -12.32 28.68
N ASP A 62 -11.47 -13.31 28.55
CA ASP A 62 -11.67 -14.05 27.30
C ASP A 62 -12.15 -13.14 26.17
N ILE A 63 -13.11 -12.25 26.46
CA ILE A 63 -13.63 -11.29 25.48
C ILE A 63 -12.54 -10.30 25.06
N SER A 64 -11.75 -9.78 26.02
CA SER A 64 -10.66 -8.84 25.74
C SER A 64 -9.58 -9.45 24.85
N ARG A 65 -9.22 -10.72 25.10
CA ARG A 65 -8.27 -11.48 24.27
C ARG A 65 -8.78 -11.69 22.85
N ILE A 66 -10.07 -12.01 22.70
CA ILE A 66 -10.71 -12.15 21.39
C ILE A 66 -10.70 -10.80 20.65
N ALA A 67 -11.13 -9.73 21.32
CA ALA A 67 -11.13 -8.40 20.73
C ALA A 67 -9.74 -8.00 20.23
N ALA A 68 -8.69 -8.18 21.04
CA ALA A 68 -7.31 -7.87 20.63
C ALA A 68 -6.82 -8.74 19.46
N LYS A 69 -7.17 -10.04 19.43
CA LYS A 69 -6.79 -10.95 18.34
C LYS A 69 -7.48 -10.60 17.02
N TYR A 70 -8.72 -10.13 17.07
CA TYR A 70 -9.53 -9.85 15.89
C TYR A 70 -9.67 -8.37 15.58
N ASP A 71 -8.98 -7.49 16.29
CA ASP A 71 -8.87 -6.09 15.93
C ASP A 71 -8.07 -5.96 14.63
N LYS A 72 -8.66 -5.32 13.60
CA LYS A 72 -8.16 -5.37 12.21
C LYS A 72 -7.55 -4.05 11.73
N TYR A 73 -7.18 -3.16 12.64
CA TYR A 73 -6.54 -1.91 12.21
C TYR A 73 -5.14 -2.19 11.64
N LEU A 74 -4.90 -1.62 10.48
CA LEU A 74 -3.58 -1.58 9.86
C LEU A 74 -2.70 -0.63 10.67
N GLN A 75 -1.57 -1.14 11.17
CA GLN A 75 -0.71 -0.33 12.02
C GLN A 75 0.08 0.67 11.17
N ARG A 76 0.69 0.19 10.07
CA ARG A 76 1.50 0.96 9.12
C ARG A 76 1.60 0.21 7.78
N GLY A 77 1.85 0.94 6.70
CA GLY A 77 2.28 0.39 5.41
C GLY A 77 3.09 1.44 4.66
N SER A 78 4.21 1.04 4.04
CA SER A 78 5.02 1.93 3.20
C SER A 78 5.11 1.37 1.80
N ALA A 79 4.93 2.22 0.80
CA ALA A 79 5.19 1.85 -0.59
C ALA A 79 6.69 1.87 -0.85
N THR A 80 7.19 0.78 -1.43
CA THR A 80 8.57 0.68 -1.93
C THR A 80 8.53 0.49 -3.43
N TYR A 81 9.47 1.10 -4.15
CA TYR A 81 9.57 1.01 -5.62
C TYR A 81 10.96 0.56 -6.03
N GLU A 82 11.01 -0.37 -6.98
CA GLU A 82 12.23 -0.79 -7.67
C GLU A 82 12.64 0.23 -8.74
N ALA A 83 13.87 0.12 -9.26
CA ALA A 83 14.37 1.01 -10.32
C ALA A 83 13.47 1.01 -11.58
N ASN A 84 12.87 -0.13 -11.91
CA ASN A 84 11.93 -0.26 -13.03
C ASN A 84 10.53 0.29 -12.74
N GLY A 85 10.33 0.95 -11.60
CA GLY A 85 9.06 1.59 -11.24
C GLY A 85 8.01 0.62 -10.71
N ASN A 86 8.28 -0.68 -10.61
CA ASN A 86 7.37 -1.61 -9.94
C ASN A 86 7.39 -1.34 -8.44
N GLY A 87 6.20 -1.18 -7.86
CA GLY A 87 6.05 -0.96 -6.43
C GLY A 87 5.22 -2.03 -5.75
N LYS A 88 5.41 -2.11 -4.43
CA LYS A 88 4.58 -2.91 -3.52
C LYS A 88 4.40 -2.19 -2.19
N ILE A 89 3.32 -2.54 -1.48
CA ILE A 89 3.14 -2.20 -0.07
C ILE A 89 3.04 -3.51 0.70
N ASN A 90 3.89 -3.65 1.71
CA ASN A 90 3.72 -4.66 2.75
C ASN A 90 3.04 -4.01 3.95
N MET A 91 1.93 -4.60 4.39
CA MET A 91 1.14 -4.10 5.52
C MET A 91 1.08 -5.17 6.61
N THR A 92 1.14 -4.72 7.85
CA THR A 92 0.95 -5.59 9.02
C THR A 92 -0.13 -4.99 9.92
N GLY A 93 -1.16 -5.78 10.19
CA GLY A 93 -2.19 -5.46 11.17
C GLY A 93 -1.68 -5.60 12.60
N THR A 94 -2.36 -4.95 13.55
CA THR A 94 -2.05 -5.06 14.99
C THR A 94 -2.16 -6.48 15.53
N ASN A 95 -2.91 -7.35 14.85
CA ASN A 95 -3.06 -8.77 15.15
C ASN A 95 -1.99 -9.69 14.50
N GLY A 96 -0.98 -9.13 13.83
CA GLY A 96 0.08 -9.88 13.16
C GLY A 96 -0.30 -10.43 11.78
N LEU A 97 -1.51 -10.18 11.28
CA LEU A 97 -1.88 -10.54 9.91
C LEU A 97 -1.13 -9.64 8.92
N THR A 98 -0.52 -10.24 7.91
CA THR A 98 0.17 -9.51 6.84
C THR A 98 -0.69 -9.46 5.57
N ALA A 99 -0.55 -8.38 4.82
CA ALA A 99 -1.14 -8.22 3.50
C ALA A 99 -0.13 -7.58 2.55
N GLU A 100 -0.14 -8.02 1.29
CA GLU A 100 0.69 -7.45 0.23
C GLU A 100 -0.21 -6.82 -0.82
N VAL A 101 0.07 -5.56 -1.17
CA VAL A 101 -0.51 -4.89 -2.33
C VAL A 101 0.56 -4.83 -3.40
N THR A 102 0.34 -5.52 -4.51
CA THR A 102 1.22 -5.54 -5.68
C THR A 102 0.62 -4.73 -6.83
N GLY A 103 1.39 -4.54 -7.90
CA GLY A 103 0.90 -3.87 -9.12
C GLY A 103 0.98 -2.34 -9.09
N LEU A 104 1.56 -1.74 -8.04
CA LEU A 104 1.84 -0.30 -8.04
C LEU A 104 2.89 0.03 -9.11
N LYS A 105 2.74 1.20 -9.73
CA LYS A 105 3.64 1.68 -10.78
C LYS A 105 4.05 3.12 -10.48
N ASN A 106 5.35 3.38 -10.51
CA ASN A 106 5.95 4.71 -10.50
C ASN A 106 6.90 4.82 -11.68
N THR A 107 6.34 5.24 -12.81
CA THR A 107 7.05 5.20 -14.09
C THR A 107 7.28 6.59 -14.65
N TYR A 108 8.51 6.87 -15.06
CA TYR A 108 8.96 8.16 -15.53
C TYR A 108 10.00 8.01 -16.65
N VAL A 109 10.17 9.06 -17.47
CA VAL A 109 11.17 9.09 -18.53
C VAL A 109 12.56 9.24 -17.93
N THR A 110 13.51 8.41 -18.38
CA THR A 110 14.91 8.43 -17.95
C THR A 110 15.85 8.97 -19.03
N SER A 111 15.49 8.83 -20.30
CA SER A 111 16.29 9.36 -21.40
C SER A 111 15.44 9.67 -22.63
N GLY A 112 16.02 10.45 -23.53
CA GLY A 112 15.47 10.72 -24.85
C GLY A 112 16.59 10.75 -25.90
N THR A 113 16.36 10.14 -27.06
CA THR A 113 17.29 10.17 -28.19
C THR A 113 16.59 10.63 -29.46
N VAL A 114 17.27 11.44 -30.25
CA VAL A 114 16.76 11.89 -31.56
C VAL A 114 17.33 10.98 -32.64
N SER A 115 16.48 10.55 -33.58
CA SER A 115 16.87 9.73 -34.72
C SER A 115 17.92 10.42 -35.60
N ASN A 116 18.66 9.64 -36.38
CA ASN A 116 19.71 10.17 -37.27
C ASN A 116 19.16 11.19 -38.28
N ASP A 117 17.94 10.97 -38.79
CA ASP A 117 17.23 11.89 -39.70
C ASP A 117 16.60 13.10 -38.99
N GLY A 118 16.71 13.19 -37.66
CA GLY A 118 16.18 14.30 -36.87
C GLY A 118 14.66 14.32 -36.72
N LYS A 119 13.91 13.35 -37.26
CA LYS A 119 12.45 13.41 -37.34
C LYS A 119 11.71 12.77 -36.16
N ARG A 120 12.40 12.01 -35.32
CA ARG A 120 11.80 11.25 -34.22
C ARG A 120 12.59 11.46 -32.93
N LEU A 121 11.87 11.72 -31.84
CA LEU A 121 12.39 11.64 -30.48
C LEU A 121 11.86 10.37 -29.83
N THR A 122 12.75 9.44 -29.48
CA THR A 122 12.40 8.24 -28.73
C THR A 122 12.63 8.51 -27.25
N LEU A 123 11.57 8.45 -26.45
CA LEU A 123 11.64 8.59 -24.99
C LEU A 123 11.66 7.21 -24.36
N THR A 124 12.65 6.96 -23.50
CA THR A 124 12.78 5.70 -22.75
C THR A 124 12.35 5.94 -21.30
N ARG A 125 11.49 5.07 -20.79
CA ARG A 125 11.08 5.07 -19.38
C ARG A 125 11.99 4.20 -18.52
N ASN A 126 11.92 4.37 -17.21
CA ASN A 126 12.64 3.53 -16.25
C ASN A 126 12.24 2.05 -16.30
N ASP A 127 11.07 1.70 -16.86
CA ASP A 127 10.64 0.32 -17.14
C ASP A 127 11.08 -0.21 -18.51
N ASN A 128 12.00 0.49 -19.18
CA ASN A 128 12.53 0.20 -20.52
C ASN A 128 11.49 0.26 -21.66
N GLN A 129 10.25 0.66 -21.37
CA GLN A 129 9.28 0.93 -22.42
C GLN A 129 9.66 2.22 -23.14
N THR A 130 9.56 2.20 -24.46
CA THR A 130 9.79 3.36 -25.30
C THR A 130 8.50 3.83 -25.93
N PHE A 131 8.42 5.13 -26.21
CA PHE A 131 7.41 5.67 -27.10
C PHE A 131 8.01 6.80 -27.93
N ASP A 132 7.57 6.88 -29.18
CA ASP A 132 8.13 7.77 -30.18
C ASP A 132 7.26 9.01 -30.35
N VAL A 133 7.92 10.16 -30.41
CA VAL A 133 7.32 11.45 -30.74
C VAL A 133 7.79 11.86 -32.12
N ASP A 134 6.85 12.11 -33.03
CA ASP A 134 7.14 12.72 -34.32
C ASP A 134 7.47 14.21 -34.13
N ILE A 135 8.70 14.58 -34.44
CA ILE A 135 9.21 15.95 -34.37
C ILE A 135 9.58 16.50 -35.75
N SER A 136 9.20 15.81 -36.83
CA SER A 136 9.50 16.19 -38.23
C SER A 136 9.07 17.62 -38.59
N LYS A 137 7.96 18.10 -38.02
CA LYS A 137 7.42 19.44 -38.28
C LYS A 137 8.27 20.57 -37.68
N ILE A 138 9.08 20.28 -36.66
CA ILE A 138 9.94 21.26 -35.98
C ILE A 138 11.43 21.04 -36.28
N SER A 139 11.82 19.81 -36.65
CA SER A 139 13.22 19.47 -36.93
C SER A 139 13.73 19.92 -38.30
N ASN A 140 12.84 20.21 -39.26
CA ASN A 140 13.22 20.77 -40.56
C ASN A 140 13.94 22.14 -40.46
N GLY A 141 13.87 22.83 -39.30
CA GLY A 141 14.61 24.06 -39.03
C GLY A 141 15.90 23.89 -38.24
N LEU A 142 16.22 22.67 -37.78
CA LEU A 142 17.38 22.33 -36.95
C LEU A 142 18.33 21.43 -37.75
N SER A 143 18.95 21.95 -38.81
CA SER A 143 19.99 21.21 -39.52
C SER A 143 21.17 20.90 -38.57
N LYS A 144 21.70 19.68 -38.59
CA LYS A 144 22.96 19.33 -37.89
C LYS A 144 24.20 19.84 -38.64
N THR A 145 24.05 20.23 -39.90
CA THR A 145 25.12 20.81 -40.70
C THR A 145 25.04 22.32 -40.59
N ASP A 146 25.93 22.88 -39.78
CA ASP A 146 26.25 24.31 -39.83
C ASP A 146 26.85 24.59 -41.21
N TYR A 147 26.06 25.19 -42.10
CA TYR A 147 26.57 25.69 -43.38
C TYR A 147 27.50 26.88 -43.12
N ARG A 148 28.81 26.66 -43.26
CA ARG A 148 29.83 27.71 -43.15
C ARG A 148 30.24 28.18 -44.54
N LEU A 149 30.27 29.50 -44.72
CA LEU A 149 30.91 30.13 -45.87
C LEU A 149 32.43 29.97 -45.71
N ILE A 150 33.05 29.13 -46.55
CA ILE A 150 34.52 28.99 -46.62
C ILE A 150 35.09 29.72 -47.84
N ALA A 151 36.23 30.40 -47.66
CA ALA A 151 36.93 31.07 -48.75
C ALA A 151 37.37 30.04 -49.81
N ASN A 152 37.25 30.40 -51.09
CA ASN A 152 37.63 29.54 -52.20
C ASN A 152 39.15 29.25 -52.18
N PRO A 153 39.59 27.98 -52.08
CA PRO A 153 40.99 27.61 -51.91
C PRO A 153 41.82 27.59 -53.21
N ALA A 154 41.24 27.89 -54.37
CA ALA A 154 41.95 27.89 -55.65
C ALA A 154 43.10 28.92 -55.68
N ALA A 155 44.25 28.55 -56.27
CA ALA A 155 45.41 29.44 -56.40
C ALA A 155 45.06 30.68 -57.24
N GLY A 156 45.23 31.88 -56.67
CA GLY A 156 44.83 33.16 -57.27
C GLY A 156 43.43 33.65 -56.88
N SER A 157 42.71 32.93 -56.01
CA SER A 157 41.45 33.38 -55.41
C SER A 157 41.70 34.42 -54.32
N ASN A 158 41.01 35.56 -54.37
CA ASN A 158 41.05 36.58 -53.31
C ASN A 158 40.20 36.20 -52.07
N GLY A 159 39.55 35.04 -52.06
CA GLY A 159 38.65 34.63 -50.97
C GLY A 159 37.35 35.45 -50.85
N GLU A 160 37.17 36.47 -51.69
CA GLU A 160 35.97 37.32 -51.74
C GLU A 160 34.87 36.71 -52.63
N TYR A 161 33.65 36.59 -52.10
CA TYR A 161 32.48 36.20 -52.88
C TYR A 161 32.07 37.36 -53.81
N LYS A 162 32.35 37.23 -55.11
CA LYS A 162 31.84 38.15 -56.14
C LYS A 162 30.57 37.62 -56.78
N VAL A 163 29.59 38.51 -56.95
CA VAL A 163 28.37 38.28 -57.75
C VAL A 163 28.76 38.18 -59.23
N ALA A 164 28.19 37.24 -59.96
CA ALA A 164 28.37 37.11 -61.40
C ALA A 164 27.80 38.34 -62.14
N ALA A 165 28.25 38.57 -63.38
CA ALA A 165 27.85 39.74 -64.17
C ALA A 165 26.34 39.80 -64.49
N ASP A 166 25.62 38.68 -64.36
CA ASP A 166 24.17 38.56 -64.50
C ASP A 166 23.41 38.75 -63.17
N GLY A 167 24.12 39.11 -62.09
CA GLY A 167 23.54 39.29 -60.76
C GLY A 167 23.35 38.00 -59.97
N SER A 168 23.73 36.83 -60.51
CA SER A 168 23.62 35.55 -59.80
C SER A 168 24.80 35.33 -58.85
N MET A 169 24.54 34.61 -57.75
CA MET A 169 25.57 34.07 -56.87
C MET A 169 25.34 32.57 -56.77
N THR A 170 26.28 31.79 -57.26
CA THR A 170 26.25 30.33 -57.14
C THR A 170 27.03 29.92 -55.91
N LEU A 171 26.34 29.37 -54.92
CA LEU A 171 26.95 28.86 -53.70
C LEU A 171 27.14 27.35 -53.82
N THR A 172 28.37 26.90 -54.04
CA THR A 172 28.70 25.48 -53.93
C THR A 172 28.88 25.16 -52.45
N VAL A 173 27.82 24.68 -51.82
CA VAL A 173 27.87 24.15 -50.45
C VAL A 173 28.47 22.75 -50.49
N ALA A 174 29.62 22.57 -49.85
CA ALA A 174 30.16 21.24 -49.59
C ALA A 174 29.51 20.72 -48.30
N ASP A 175 28.88 19.55 -48.35
CA ASP A 175 28.51 18.83 -47.13
C ASP A 175 29.80 18.39 -46.42
N ALA A 176 29.79 18.42 -45.09
CA ALA A 176 30.86 17.86 -44.30
C ALA A 176 30.66 16.34 -44.18
N ASP A 177 30.64 15.64 -45.31
CA ASP A 177 30.58 14.19 -45.31
C ASP A 177 31.97 13.62 -44.98
N GLY A 178 32.12 13.27 -43.69
CA GLY A 178 32.70 12.00 -43.26
C GLY A 178 34.11 11.67 -43.76
N SER A 179 35.10 12.12 -42.99
CA SER A 179 36.37 11.38 -42.86
C SER A 179 36.22 10.28 -41.83
#